data_AF-A0A1B6KDH8-F1
#
_entry.id   AF-A0A1B6KDH8-F1
#
_cell.length_a   1.000
_cell.length_b   1.000
_cell.length_c   1.000
_cell.angle_alpha   90.00
_cell.angle_beta   90.00
_cell.angle_gamma   90.00
#
_symmetry.space_group_name_H-M   'P 1'
#
loop_
_entity.id
_entity.type
_entity.pdbx_description
1 polymer ?
#
loop_
_entity_poly.entity_id
_entity_poly.type
_entity_poly.pdbx_seq_one_letter_code
_entity_poly.pdbx_strand_id
1 'polypeptide(L)'
;DEVFMAAQEAVSAHRDSQDGHTQLYVLHHYPGETVEVENESEMVQDQGKRIRTKTNVKHSDRRKVNQFLRRKGKAYIGYKRSREGKVSYVAKGERKMGQTCTSNSCARSRLRSCDIITKDQRQELFTDYWENLNWNEKKEYVVNMVIKTSVNRRISGKGELSRRSGTLKYHFVIDGYKVQVCKKMFLNTLGIKDATVTYWLSKYGSGQQGDCV
;
A
#
# COMPACT_ATOMS: atom_id res chain seq x y z
N ASP A 1 17.66 38.78 18.27
CA ASP A 1 16.51 39.56 17.77
C ASP A 1 16.80 40.21 16.43
N GLU A 2 16.84 39.41 15.38
CA GLU A 2 16.92 39.81 13.96
C GLU A 2 16.03 38.91 13.10
N VAL A 3 14.93 38.41 13.70
CA VAL A 3 13.97 37.48 13.05
C VAL A 3 12.69 38.21 12.63
N PHE A 4 12.67 39.55 12.65
CA PHE A 4 11.41 40.28 12.45
C PHE A 4 11.59 41.68 11.87
N MET A 5 12.22 41.82 10.69
CA MET A 5 12.01 43.02 9.86
C MET A 5 12.26 42.71 8.37
N ALA A 6 11.17 42.82 7.60
CA ALA A 6 11.10 43.00 6.15
C ALA A 6 11.47 41.77 5.27
N ALA A 7 10.57 40.99 4.66
CA ALA A 7 9.23 41.26 4.13
C ALA A 7 9.13 42.57 3.32
N GLN A 8 8.92 42.42 2.00
CA GLN A 8 8.58 43.45 1.01
C GLN A 8 9.77 44.13 0.30
N GLU A 9 10.27 43.49 -0.74
CA GLU A 9 10.29 44.12 -2.06
C GLU A 9 9.87 43.07 -3.09
N ALA A 10 8.79 43.38 -3.81
CA ALA A 10 8.03 42.47 -4.66
C ALA A 10 7.94 43.06 -6.07
N VAL A 11 7.90 42.16 -7.07
CA VAL A 11 7.33 42.31 -8.43
C VAL A 11 8.09 43.18 -9.46
N SER A 12 8.93 42.52 -10.27
CA SER A 12 9.26 42.79 -11.71
C SER A 12 10.55 41.99 -12.01
N ALA A 13 10.67 41.01 -12.91
CA ALA A 13 10.04 40.81 -14.20
C ALA A 13 10.03 39.32 -14.59
N HIS A 14 8.98 38.91 -15.29
CA HIS A 14 8.97 37.73 -16.14
C HIS A 14 9.91 37.94 -17.33
N ARG A 15 10.87 37.03 -17.55
CA ARG A 15 11.09 36.33 -18.83
C ARG A 15 12.26 35.33 -18.75
N ASP A 16 11.93 34.08 -19.11
CA ASP A 16 12.74 33.12 -19.89
C ASP A 16 14.02 32.51 -19.27
N SER A 17 13.89 31.34 -18.63
CA SER A 17 14.59 30.11 -19.05
C SER A 17 14.09 28.90 -18.25
N GLN A 18 13.54 27.91 -18.94
CA GLN A 18 13.21 26.61 -18.39
C GLN A 18 14.46 25.74 -18.45
N ASP A 19 15.11 25.48 -17.31
CA ASP A 19 16.07 24.38 -17.20
C ASP A 19 15.76 23.58 -15.94
N GLY A 20 15.37 22.32 -16.16
CA GLY A 20 14.93 21.38 -15.14
C GLY A 20 16.05 21.02 -14.18
N HIS A 21 15.94 21.48 -12.94
CA HIS A 21 16.84 21.08 -11.87
C HIS A 21 16.55 19.64 -11.43
N THR A 22 17.30 18.69 -12.02
CA THR A 22 17.26 17.28 -11.65
C THR A 22 18.00 17.08 -10.33
N GLN A 23 17.29 16.74 -9.27
CA GLN A 23 17.90 16.43 -7.98
C GLN A 23 18.43 14.99 -8.02
N LEU A 24 19.74 14.83 -8.24
CA LEU A 24 20.42 13.53 -8.14
C LEU A 24 20.44 13.07 -6.68
N TYR A 25 19.79 11.95 -6.39
CA TYR A 25 19.97 11.22 -5.13
C TYR A 25 21.03 10.12 -5.36
N VAL A 26 22.13 10.18 -4.61
CA VAL A 26 23.17 9.13 -4.64
C VAL A 26 22.66 7.92 -3.86
N LEU A 27 22.17 6.91 -4.60
CA LEU A 27 21.89 5.58 -4.05
C LEU A 27 23.22 4.83 -3.88
N HIS A 28 23.65 4.60 -2.64
CA HIS A 28 24.65 3.57 -2.35
C HIS A 28 24.07 2.19 -2.72
N HIS A 29 24.48 1.67 -3.87
CA HIS A 29 24.16 0.34 -4.39
C HIS A 29 25.05 -0.74 -3.77
N TYR A 30 24.49 -1.95 -3.59
CA TYR A 30 25.20 -3.21 -3.78
C TYR A 30 24.44 -4.06 -4.83
N PRO A 31 25.12 -5.01 -5.52
CA PRO A 31 24.97 -5.26 -6.95
C PRO A 31 23.98 -6.38 -7.29
N GLY A 32 23.31 -6.23 -8.44
CA GLY A 32 22.63 -7.33 -9.13
C GLY A 32 21.37 -6.89 -9.89
N GLU A 33 21.52 -6.68 -11.20
CA GLU A 33 20.47 -6.43 -12.20
C GLU A 33 19.94 -4.98 -12.26
N THR A 34 20.70 -4.11 -12.94
CA THR A 34 20.17 -2.85 -13.49
C THR A 34 19.19 -3.18 -14.60
N VAL A 35 17.94 -2.75 -14.44
CA VAL A 35 17.02 -2.62 -15.57
C VAL A 35 16.92 -1.13 -15.83
N GLU A 36 17.67 -0.68 -16.83
CA GLU A 36 17.52 0.67 -17.38
C GLU A 36 16.14 0.75 -18.03
N VAL A 37 15.24 1.50 -17.40
CA VAL A 37 13.97 1.90 -18.00
C VAL A 37 14.12 3.38 -18.33
N GLU A 38 14.64 3.66 -19.51
CA GLU A 38 14.51 4.98 -20.11
C GLU A 38 13.02 5.23 -20.34
N ASN A 39 12.47 6.16 -19.56
CA ASN A 39 11.08 6.57 -19.65
C ASN A 39 11.03 7.89 -20.41
N GLU A 40 11.21 7.81 -21.73
CA GLU A 40 10.85 8.91 -22.62
C GLU A 40 9.33 8.92 -22.79
N SER A 41 8.64 9.58 -21.85
CA SER A 41 7.25 9.96 -22.07
C SER A 41 7.22 11.25 -22.87
N GLU A 42 7.47 11.16 -24.19
CA GLU A 42 7.12 12.24 -25.11
C GLU A 42 5.60 12.33 -25.24
N MET A 43 5.06 13.50 -24.86
CA MET A 43 3.67 13.86 -25.08
C MET A 43 3.45 14.15 -26.58
N VAL A 44 2.99 13.17 -27.35
CA VAL A 44 2.62 13.41 -28.76
C VAL A 44 1.23 14.04 -28.82
N GLN A 45 1.20 15.33 -29.16
CA GLN A 45 -0.01 16.05 -29.53
C GLN A 45 -0.54 15.54 -30.89
N ASP A 46 -1.86 15.49 -30.96
CA ASP A 46 -2.68 15.05 -32.09
C ASP A 46 -2.32 15.76 -33.40
N GLN A 47 -2.04 14.97 -34.44
CA GLN A 47 -2.51 15.22 -35.80
C GLN A 47 -2.27 13.97 -36.67
N GLY A 48 -3.32 13.14 -36.77
CA GLY A 48 -3.62 12.30 -37.94
C GLY A 48 -2.46 11.51 -38.57
N LYS A 49 -2.02 10.42 -37.93
CA LYS A 49 -1.41 9.24 -38.59
C LYS A 49 -1.53 8.05 -37.62
N ARG A 50 -1.99 6.90 -38.11
CA ARG A 50 -2.11 5.66 -37.31
C ARG A 50 -0.72 5.24 -36.79
N ILE A 51 -0.38 5.62 -35.56
CA ILE A 51 0.81 5.11 -34.88
C ILE A 51 0.56 3.64 -34.55
N ARG A 52 1.20 2.75 -35.31
CA ARG A 52 1.17 1.32 -35.08
C ARG A 52 2.34 0.95 -34.17
N THR A 53 2.30 1.33 -32.89
CA THR A 53 3.28 0.88 -31.90
C THR A 53 2.98 -0.57 -31.50
N LYS A 54 3.35 -1.52 -32.36
CA LYS A 54 3.57 -2.91 -31.95
C LYS A 54 5.01 -3.01 -31.44
N THR A 55 5.28 -2.45 -30.26
CA THR A 55 6.50 -2.83 -29.54
C THR A 55 6.34 -4.28 -29.12
N ASN A 56 7.10 -5.16 -29.77
CA ASN A 56 7.08 -6.61 -29.57
C ASN A 56 7.82 -6.94 -28.25
N VAL A 57 7.29 -6.45 -27.12
CA VAL A 57 7.85 -6.70 -25.80
C VAL A 57 7.71 -8.20 -25.52
N LYS A 58 8.83 -8.89 -25.27
CA LYS A 58 8.82 -10.33 -24.99
C LYS A 58 7.90 -10.59 -23.79
N HIS A 59 7.21 -11.73 -23.82
CA HIS A 59 6.25 -12.09 -22.78
C HIS A 59 6.89 -12.16 -21.37
N SER A 60 8.17 -12.54 -21.28
CA SER A 60 8.98 -12.51 -20.05
C SER A 60 9.03 -11.11 -19.43
N ASP A 61 9.23 -10.09 -20.26
CA ASP A 61 9.50 -8.73 -19.83
C ASP A 61 8.20 -8.10 -19.35
N ARG A 62 7.09 -8.37 -20.05
CA ARG A 62 5.74 -8.01 -19.58
C ARG A 62 5.42 -8.59 -18.20
N ARG A 63 5.84 -9.82 -17.93
CA ARG A 63 5.64 -10.45 -16.61
C ARG A 63 6.47 -9.77 -15.53
N LYS A 64 7.75 -9.50 -15.78
CA LYS A 64 8.64 -8.78 -14.84
C LYS A 64 8.10 -7.38 -14.55
N VAL A 65 7.73 -6.62 -15.59
CA VAL A 65 7.13 -5.29 -15.47
C VAL A 65 5.82 -5.32 -14.66
N ASN A 66 4.90 -6.23 -14.98
CA ASN A 66 3.65 -6.35 -14.22
C ASN A 66 3.88 -6.75 -12.76
N GLN A 67 4.88 -7.60 -12.48
CA GLN A 67 5.24 -7.96 -11.11
C GLN A 67 5.76 -6.76 -10.34
N PHE A 68 6.63 -5.95 -10.97
CA PHE A 68 7.15 -4.70 -10.39
C PHE A 68 6.04 -3.69 -10.14
N LEU A 69 5.21 -3.39 -11.14
CA LEU A 69 4.08 -2.45 -11.02
C LEU A 69 3.12 -2.89 -9.91
N ARG A 70 2.77 -4.18 -9.86
CA ARG A 70 1.93 -4.74 -8.79
C ARG A 70 2.58 -4.58 -7.41
N ARG A 71 3.89 -4.79 -7.30
CA ARG A 71 4.63 -4.67 -6.03
C ARG A 71 4.60 -3.22 -5.53
N LYS A 72 4.75 -2.25 -6.42
CA LYS A 72 4.67 -0.81 -6.13
C LYS A 72 3.23 -0.29 -6.01
N GLY A 73 2.23 -1.15 -6.17
CA GLY A 73 0.82 -0.75 -6.12
C GLY A 73 0.38 0.11 -7.31
N LYS A 74 1.16 0.18 -8.39
CA LYS A 74 0.82 0.95 -9.60
C LYS A 74 -0.16 0.20 -10.48
N ALA A 75 -0.81 0.94 -11.39
CA ALA A 75 -1.69 0.35 -12.38
C ALA A 75 -0.93 -0.63 -13.29
N TYR A 76 -1.56 -1.74 -13.66
CA TYR A 76 -0.94 -2.76 -14.51
C TYR A 76 -1.98 -3.58 -15.29
N ILE A 77 -1.55 -4.30 -16.32
CA ILE A 77 -2.43 -5.17 -17.11
C ILE A 77 -2.30 -6.60 -16.60
N GLY A 78 -3.31 -7.06 -15.87
CA GLY A 78 -3.43 -8.46 -15.44
C GLY A 78 -4.13 -9.33 -16.48
N TYR A 79 -4.35 -10.59 -16.13
CA TYR A 79 -5.21 -11.49 -16.90
C TYR A 79 -6.17 -12.25 -15.98
N LYS A 80 -7.28 -12.71 -16.54
CA LYS A 80 -8.21 -13.65 -15.93
C LYS A 80 -8.40 -14.83 -16.88
N ARG A 81 -8.72 -16.00 -16.32
CA ARG A 81 -9.15 -17.17 -17.08
C ARG A 81 -10.63 -17.36 -16.86
N SER A 82 -11.40 -17.52 -17.93
CA SER A 82 -12.80 -17.93 -17.85
C SER A 82 -12.90 -19.42 -17.48
N ARG A 83 -14.12 -19.90 -17.21
CA ARG A 83 -14.34 -21.33 -16.92
C ARG A 83 -13.99 -22.21 -18.11
N GLU A 84 -14.16 -21.68 -19.32
CA GLU A 84 -13.84 -22.30 -20.61
C GLU A 84 -12.35 -22.19 -20.97
N GLY A 85 -11.50 -21.70 -20.06
CA GLY A 85 -10.06 -21.59 -20.26
C GLY A 85 -9.59 -20.37 -21.07
N LYS A 86 -10.52 -19.53 -21.56
CA LYS A 86 -10.17 -18.33 -22.33
C LYS A 86 -9.47 -17.30 -21.45
N VAL A 87 -8.32 -16.80 -21.91
CA VAL A 87 -7.57 -15.74 -21.22
C VAL A 87 -8.06 -14.37 -21.71
N SER A 88 -8.43 -13.50 -20.77
CA SER A 88 -8.72 -12.09 -21.05
C SER A 88 -7.78 -11.18 -20.25
N TYR A 89 -7.27 -10.14 -20.90
CA TYR A 89 -6.47 -9.11 -20.24
C TYR A 89 -7.39 -8.10 -19.55
N VAL A 90 -7.04 -7.71 -18.34
CA VAL A 90 -7.87 -6.84 -17.50
C VAL A 90 -7.00 -5.77 -16.86
N ALA A 91 -7.35 -4.50 -17.09
CA ALA A 91 -6.73 -3.38 -16.41
C ALA A 91 -6.94 -3.48 -14.89
N LYS A 92 -5.86 -3.32 -14.14
CA LYS A 92 -5.86 -3.20 -12.69
C LYS A 92 -5.42 -1.80 -12.36
N GLY A 93 -6.31 -1.03 -11.73
CA GLY A 93 -5.98 0.31 -11.26
C GLY A 93 -4.90 0.29 -10.18
N GLU A 94 -4.27 1.43 -10.00
CA GLU A 94 -3.36 1.68 -8.89
C GLU A 94 -4.06 1.53 -7.54
N ARG A 95 -3.27 1.28 -6.51
CA ARG A 95 -3.71 1.22 -5.12
C ARG A 95 -3.93 2.65 -4.64
N LYS A 96 -5.00 2.83 -3.86
CA LYS A 96 -5.35 4.12 -3.28
C LYS A 96 -5.64 3.91 -1.80
N MET A 97 -5.20 4.87 -0.99
CA MET A 97 -5.62 4.95 0.39
C MET A 97 -7.13 5.21 0.44
N GLY A 98 -7.85 4.39 1.20
CA GLY A 98 -9.28 4.51 1.39
C GLY A 98 -9.65 5.55 2.46
N GLN A 99 -10.96 5.78 2.62
CA GLN A 99 -11.50 6.69 3.63
C GLN A 99 -11.09 6.30 5.05
N THR A 100 -10.96 7.29 5.93
CA THR A 100 -10.76 7.06 7.37
C THR A 100 -11.96 6.36 7.99
N CYS A 101 -11.75 5.71 9.13
CA CYS A 101 -12.87 5.18 9.90
C CYS A 101 -13.59 6.31 10.64
N THR A 102 -14.88 6.49 10.34
CA THR A 102 -15.75 7.50 10.97
C THR A 102 -16.79 6.87 11.91
N SER A 103 -16.56 5.64 12.37
CA SER A 103 -17.54 4.96 13.23
C SER A 103 -17.56 5.60 14.62
N ASN A 104 -18.74 5.99 15.10
CA ASN A 104 -18.96 6.45 16.48
C ASN A 104 -18.43 5.45 17.53
N SER A 105 -18.47 4.15 17.23
CA SER A 105 -17.93 3.11 18.11
C SER A 105 -16.41 3.20 18.27
N CYS A 106 -15.69 3.60 17.22
CA CYS A 106 -14.24 3.78 17.25
C CYS A 106 -13.88 5.13 17.89
N ALA A 107 -14.63 6.20 17.59
CA ALA A 107 -14.44 7.51 18.20
C ALA A 107 -14.64 7.52 19.74
N ARG A 108 -15.49 6.63 20.26
CA ARG A 108 -15.68 6.46 21.71
C ARG A 108 -14.80 5.38 22.34
N SER A 109 -13.96 4.71 21.55
CA SER A 109 -13.18 3.58 22.02
C SER A 109 -11.90 4.04 22.69
N ARG A 110 -11.71 3.67 23.97
CA ARG A 110 -10.40 3.81 24.63
C ARG A 110 -9.37 2.77 24.15
N LEU A 111 -9.82 1.75 23.42
CA LEU A 111 -8.96 0.66 22.95
C LEU A 111 -8.47 0.89 21.51
N ARG A 112 -9.24 1.58 20.67
CA ARG A 112 -8.91 1.79 19.26
C ARG A 112 -8.67 3.27 18.98
N SER A 113 -7.52 3.59 18.42
CA SER A 113 -7.09 4.97 18.15
C SER A 113 -7.43 5.42 16.72
N CYS A 114 -8.60 5.03 16.18
CA CYS A 114 -8.92 5.35 14.78
C CYS A 114 -9.17 6.85 14.53
N ASP A 115 -9.60 7.56 15.55
CA ASP A 115 -9.87 9.00 15.58
C ASP A 115 -8.59 9.83 15.76
N ILE A 116 -7.58 9.28 16.41
CA ILE A 116 -6.31 9.97 16.72
C ILE A 116 -5.36 9.98 15.52
N ILE A 117 -5.38 8.93 14.69
CA ILE A 117 -4.45 8.80 13.57
C ILE A 117 -4.79 9.82 12.49
N THR A 118 -3.84 10.71 12.20
CA THR A 118 -4.01 11.79 11.23
C THR A 118 -4.02 11.28 9.79
N LYS A 119 -4.50 12.11 8.87
CA LYS A 119 -4.46 11.78 7.43
C LYS A 119 -3.01 11.60 6.94
N ASP A 120 -2.09 12.41 7.45
CA ASP A 120 -0.69 12.41 7.00
C ASP A 120 0.04 11.17 7.49
N GLN A 121 -0.16 10.76 8.75
CA GLN A 121 0.34 9.49 9.27
C GLN A 121 -0.19 8.30 8.46
N ARG A 122 -1.46 8.33 8.04
CA ARG A 122 -2.02 7.28 7.17
C ARG A 122 -1.38 7.29 5.79
N GLN A 123 -1.08 8.47 5.25
CA GLN A 123 -0.42 8.62 3.96
C GLN A 123 1.02 8.12 4.00
N GLU A 124 1.75 8.39 5.07
CA GLU A 124 3.09 7.85 5.33
C GLU A 124 3.05 6.32 5.38
N LEU A 125 2.18 5.75 6.22
CA LEU A 125 1.97 4.29 6.30
C LEU A 125 1.65 3.66 4.94
N PHE A 126 0.82 4.33 4.12
CA PHE A 126 0.48 3.85 2.78
C PHE A 126 1.69 3.89 1.84
N THR A 127 2.44 4.99 1.86
CA THR A 127 3.60 5.23 1.01
C THR A 127 4.71 4.25 1.35
N ASP A 128 5.07 4.14 2.62
CA ASP A 128 6.06 3.17 3.10
C ASP A 128 5.70 1.75 2.70
N TYR A 129 4.44 1.37 2.93
CA TYR A 129 3.99 0.03 2.60
C TYR A 129 4.11 -0.27 1.09
N TRP A 130 3.69 0.63 0.20
CA TRP A 130 3.70 0.35 -1.24
C TRP A 130 5.03 0.61 -1.92
N GLU A 131 5.75 1.65 -1.50
CA GLU A 131 6.97 2.12 -2.16
C GLU A 131 8.23 1.52 -1.54
N ASN A 132 8.29 1.44 -0.21
CA ASN A 132 9.53 1.06 0.49
C ASN A 132 9.62 -0.44 0.77
N LEU A 133 8.48 -1.12 0.96
CA LEU A 133 8.48 -2.57 1.22
C LEU A 133 8.44 -3.43 -0.06
N ASN A 134 9.26 -4.47 -0.09
CA ASN A 134 9.18 -5.55 -1.06
C ASN A 134 7.99 -6.51 -0.76
N TRP A 135 7.77 -7.51 -1.61
CA TRP A 135 6.60 -8.39 -1.47
C TRP A 135 6.67 -9.30 -0.23
N ASN A 136 7.87 -9.67 0.22
CA ASN A 136 8.06 -10.47 1.42
C ASN A 136 7.82 -9.64 2.67
N GLU A 137 8.46 -8.47 2.75
CA GLU A 137 8.27 -7.51 3.84
C GLU A 137 6.81 -7.07 3.98
N LYS A 138 6.09 -6.84 2.88
CA LYS A 138 4.65 -6.55 2.91
C LYS A 138 3.84 -7.64 3.62
N LYS A 139 4.17 -8.92 3.39
CA LYS A 139 3.50 -10.04 4.06
C LYS A 139 3.82 -10.05 5.55
N GLU A 140 5.09 -9.95 5.89
CA GLU A 140 5.57 -9.94 7.28
C GLU A 140 4.97 -8.77 8.06
N TYR A 141 4.94 -7.58 7.46
CA TYR A 141 4.31 -6.39 8.01
C TYR A 141 2.87 -6.68 8.42
N VAL A 142 2.05 -7.23 7.51
CA VAL A 142 0.63 -7.52 7.81
C VAL A 142 0.50 -8.62 8.87
N VAL A 143 1.31 -9.67 8.82
CA VAL A 143 1.28 -10.75 9.82
C VAL A 143 1.64 -10.21 11.21
N ASN A 144 2.67 -9.38 11.32
CA ASN A 144 3.13 -8.80 12.59
C ASN A 144 2.16 -7.74 13.16
N MET A 145 1.42 -7.06 12.28
CA MET A 145 0.43 -6.06 12.68
C MET A 145 -0.94 -6.65 13.06
N VAL A 146 -1.21 -7.92 12.71
CA VAL A 146 -2.49 -8.56 13.02
C VAL A 146 -2.33 -9.69 14.03
N ILE A 147 -2.81 -9.45 15.25
CA ILE A 147 -2.73 -10.40 16.36
C ILE A 147 -4.01 -11.23 16.42
N LYS A 148 -3.90 -12.56 16.41
CA LYS A 148 -5.03 -13.47 16.64
C LYS A 148 -5.15 -13.74 18.14
N THR A 149 -6.23 -13.28 18.75
CA THR A 149 -6.54 -13.60 20.15
C THR A 149 -7.53 -14.76 20.21
N SER A 150 -7.28 -15.72 21.11
CA SER A 150 -8.21 -16.82 21.39
C SER A 150 -9.50 -16.29 22.04
N VAL A 151 -10.58 -17.06 21.93
CA VAL A 151 -11.86 -16.70 22.55
C VAL A 151 -11.83 -17.16 24.02
N ASN A 152 -11.68 -16.22 24.95
CA ASN A 152 -11.53 -16.50 26.39
C ASN A 152 -12.78 -17.09 27.08
N ARG A 153 -13.97 -17.07 26.47
CA ARG A 153 -15.17 -17.68 27.05
C ARG A 153 -16.08 -18.24 25.96
N ARG A 154 -16.24 -19.56 25.92
CA ARG A 154 -17.24 -20.24 25.09
C ARG A 154 -18.56 -20.23 25.88
N ILE A 155 -19.50 -19.38 25.50
CA ILE A 155 -20.82 -19.27 26.15
C ILE A 155 -21.82 -20.31 25.60
N SER A 156 -21.44 -21.09 24.58
CA SER A 156 -22.29 -22.14 24.03
C SER A 156 -22.46 -23.29 25.03
N GLY A 157 -23.53 -23.24 25.82
CA GLY A 157 -24.08 -24.41 26.46
C GLY A 157 -24.46 -25.43 25.38
N LYS A 158 -24.04 -26.69 25.57
CA LYS A 158 -24.22 -27.84 24.67
C LYS A 158 -23.34 -27.84 23.41
N GLY A 159 -22.14 -28.42 23.54
CA GLY A 159 -21.51 -29.32 22.56
C GLY A 159 -21.10 -28.78 21.17
N GLU A 160 -21.60 -27.65 20.70
CA GLU A 160 -21.23 -27.11 19.39
C GLU A 160 -19.94 -26.29 19.50
N LEU A 161 -18.87 -26.82 18.89
CA LEU A 161 -17.64 -26.07 18.67
C LEU A 161 -17.97 -24.85 17.81
N SER A 162 -17.81 -23.64 18.38
CA SER A 162 -17.93 -22.40 17.60
C SER A 162 -17.00 -22.45 16.39
N ARG A 163 -17.55 -22.24 15.19
CA ARG A 163 -16.76 -22.12 13.94
C ARG A 163 -15.70 -21.00 14.01
N ARG A 164 -15.82 -20.06 14.96
CA ARG A 164 -14.89 -18.93 15.13
C ARG A 164 -13.75 -19.30 16.07
N SER A 165 -12.59 -19.61 15.51
CA SER A 165 -11.38 -19.99 16.27
C SER A 165 -10.64 -18.84 16.96
N GLY A 166 -11.07 -17.59 16.78
CA GLY A 166 -10.41 -16.42 17.39
C GLY A 166 -10.92 -15.09 16.85
N THR A 167 -10.44 -14.01 17.48
CA THR A 167 -10.67 -12.62 17.03
C THR A 167 -9.36 -12.02 16.55
N LEU A 168 -9.39 -11.33 15.41
CA LEU A 168 -8.23 -10.62 14.88
C LEU A 168 -8.24 -9.17 15.39
N LYS A 169 -7.12 -8.73 15.96
CA LYS A 169 -6.84 -7.35 16.37
C LYS A 169 -5.81 -6.76 15.41
N TYR A 170 -6.10 -5.57 14.88
CA TYR A 170 -5.30 -4.90 13.86
C TYR A 170 -4.56 -3.73 14.48
N HIS A 171 -3.30 -3.52 14.09
CA HIS A 171 -2.45 -2.48 14.67
C HIS A 171 -1.68 -1.73 13.59
N PHE A 172 -1.23 -0.52 13.94
CA PHE A 172 -0.17 0.19 13.23
C PHE A 172 0.93 0.53 14.22
N VAL A 173 2.14 0.79 13.72
CA VAL A 173 3.20 1.44 14.50
C VAL A 173 3.22 2.90 14.08
N ILE A 174 3.03 3.80 15.03
CA ILE A 174 3.02 5.24 14.83
C ILE A 174 3.89 5.85 15.92
N ASP A 175 4.87 6.66 15.53
CA ASP A 175 5.83 7.27 16.45
C ASP A 175 6.52 6.24 17.38
N GLY A 176 6.76 5.02 16.86
CA GLY A 176 7.34 3.90 17.61
C GLY A 176 6.34 3.12 18.49
N TYR A 177 5.10 3.57 18.62
CA TYR A 177 4.08 2.91 19.45
C TYR A 177 3.12 2.05 18.63
N LYS A 178 2.84 0.83 19.11
CA LYS A 178 1.87 -0.08 18.49
C LYS A 178 0.44 0.29 18.91
N VAL A 179 -0.29 0.97 18.03
CA VAL A 179 -1.66 1.42 18.26
C VAL A 179 -2.67 0.48 17.63
N GLN A 180 -3.73 0.12 18.37
CA GLN A 180 -4.78 -0.75 17.85
C GLN A 180 -5.79 0.07 17.03
N VAL A 181 -6.21 -0.46 15.88
CA VAL A 181 -7.23 0.12 15.01
C VAL A 181 -8.33 -0.88 14.68
N CYS A 182 -9.43 -0.40 14.10
CA CYS A 182 -10.44 -1.27 13.56
C CYS A 182 -9.98 -1.88 12.22
N LYS A 183 -10.56 -3.02 11.85
CA LYS A 183 -10.28 -3.69 10.58
C LYS A 183 -10.46 -2.76 9.37
N LYS A 184 -11.53 -1.96 9.35
CA LYS A 184 -11.83 -1.04 8.25
C LYS A 184 -10.72 0.00 8.08
N MET A 185 -10.26 0.60 9.17
CA MET A 185 -9.15 1.55 9.17
C MET A 185 -7.89 0.91 8.60
N PHE A 186 -7.52 -0.29 9.10
CA PHE A 186 -6.34 -1.00 8.63
C PHE A 186 -6.36 -1.28 7.12
N LEU A 187 -7.46 -1.87 6.64
CA LEU A 187 -7.61 -2.22 5.22
C LEU A 187 -7.63 -0.98 4.31
N ASN A 188 -8.30 0.09 4.76
CA ASN A 188 -8.40 1.33 4.00
C ASN A 188 -7.06 2.07 3.96
N THR A 189 -6.37 2.19 5.09
CA THR A 189 -5.05 2.85 5.14
C THR A 189 -4.06 2.15 4.22
N LEU A 190 -3.98 0.82 4.20
CA LEU A 190 -3.05 0.09 3.32
C LEU A 190 -3.58 -0.15 1.89
N GLY A 191 -4.86 0.10 1.61
CA GLY A 191 -5.46 -0.17 0.30
C GLY A 191 -5.50 -1.66 -0.09
N ILE A 192 -5.55 -2.56 0.90
CA ILE A 192 -5.57 -4.02 0.70
C ILE A 192 -6.95 -4.62 0.97
N LYS A 193 -7.17 -5.84 0.45
CA LYS A 193 -8.42 -6.58 0.65
C LYS A 193 -8.31 -7.48 1.86
N ASP A 194 -9.44 -7.70 2.53
CA ASP A 194 -9.55 -8.63 3.65
C ASP A 194 -9.05 -10.05 3.30
N ALA A 195 -9.41 -10.53 2.09
CA ALA A 195 -8.94 -11.82 1.59
C ALA A 195 -7.41 -11.94 1.54
N THR A 196 -6.70 -10.83 1.29
CA THR A 196 -5.23 -10.80 1.30
C THR A 196 -4.70 -11.01 2.71
N VAL A 197 -5.26 -10.32 3.70
CA VAL A 197 -4.88 -10.48 5.11
C VAL A 197 -5.16 -11.90 5.58
N THR A 198 -6.37 -12.41 5.35
CA THR A 198 -6.76 -13.78 5.74
C THR A 198 -5.85 -14.83 5.11
N TYR A 199 -5.53 -14.69 3.81
CA TYR A 199 -4.62 -15.62 3.12
C TYR A 199 -3.22 -15.60 3.71
N TRP A 200 -2.69 -14.42 4.04
CA TRP A 200 -1.35 -14.32 4.64
C TRP A 200 -1.32 -14.86 6.06
N LEU A 201 -2.33 -14.57 6.87
CA LEU A 201 -2.43 -15.14 8.22
C LEU A 201 -2.60 -16.66 8.20
N SER A 202 -3.37 -17.22 7.28
CA SER A 202 -3.52 -18.69 7.19
C SER A 202 -2.24 -19.37 6.75
N LYS A 203 -1.43 -18.71 5.91
CA LYS A 203 -0.22 -19.31 5.32
C LYS A 203 1.03 -19.08 6.16
N TYR A 204 1.09 -17.98 6.92
CA TYR A 204 2.30 -17.52 7.60
C TYR A 204 2.09 -17.20 9.09
N GLY A 205 0.84 -17.18 9.58
CA GLY A 205 0.50 -16.74 10.94
C GLY A 205 0.50 -17.82 12.01
N SER A 206 1.01 -19.03 11.74
CA SER A 206 1.00 -20.16 12.69
C SER A 206 2.13 -20.13 13.74
N GLY A 207 2.95 -19.07 13.82
CA GLY A 207 4.16 -19.04 14.65
C GLY A 207 4.16 -18.10 15.86
N GLN A 208 3.08 -17.36 16.14
CA GLN A 208 3.02 -16.45 17.30
C GLN A 208 1.80 -16.75 18.16
N GLN A 209 1.87 -17.87 18.88
CA GLN A 209 1.10 -18.05 20.11
C GLN A 209 1.89 -17.32 21.20
N GLY A 210 1.55 -16.04 21.42
CA GLY A 210 1.98 -15.35 22.62
C GLY A 210 1.18 -15.93 23.78
N ASP A 211 1.82 -16.76 24.59
CA ASP A 211 1.32 -17.13 25.90
C ASP A 211 1.12 -15.85 26.71
N CYS A 212 -0.13 -15.59 27.10
CA CYS A 212 -0.41 -14.60 28.13
C CYS A 212 -0.07 -15.26 29.47
N VAL A 213 1.01 -14.80 30.11
CA VAL A 213 1.25 -15.00 31.55
C VAL A 213 0.41 -13.99 32.33
#